data_AF-A0A6G3XL19-F1
#
_entry.id   AF-A0A6G3XL19-F1
#
_cell.length_a   1.000
_cell.length_b   1.000
_cell.length_c   1.000
_cell.angle_alpha   90.00
_cell.angle_beta   90.00
_cell.angle_gamma   90.00
#
_symmetry.space_group_name_H-M   'P 1'
#
loop_
_entity.id
_entity.type
_entity.pdbx_description
1 polymer ?
#
loop_
_entity_poly.entity_id
_entity_poly.type
_entity_poly.pdbx_seq_one_letter_code
_entity_poly.pdbx_strand_id
1 'polypeptide(L)'
;WDVIAAKGFEKDNYFAQAAVEIRGLPKLEGTVHVNLALILKFMRNHLLNPVEYPAVPTRLDAADDAFLFQQGPARGLGSVRFHDWRTAFDAYAEVENVARFREQADALCAFVETAAPDEEQSRDLDLLLAVGQLFALVVHGQLILEQARLTGLDRDLLDELFAVLVRDFSAHAVELHGKDSATEAQQSWALGAVRRPVVDAARSARIWERVEALSGAYEMAE
;
A
#
# COMPACT_ATOMS: atom_id res chain seq x y z
N TRP A 1 -13.55 -12.01 8.13
CA TRP A 1 -14.63 -12.47 9.02
C TRP A 1 -14.42 -12.01 10.45
N ASP A 2 -13.26 -11.44 10.76
CA ASP A 2 -12.78 -11.18 12.12
C ASP A 2 -13.60 -10.14 12.90
N VAL A 3 -14.35 -9.28 12.20
CA VAL A 3 -15.23 -8.28 12.80
C VAL A 3 -16.66 -8.78 13.01
N ILE A 4 -17.18 -9.58 12.06
CA ILE A 4 -18.60 -10.01 12.04
C ILE A 4 -18.77 -11.39 12.69
N ALA A 5 -17.65 -12.09 12.92
CA ALA A 5 -17.58 -13.40 13.55
C ALA A 5 -18.59 -14.41 12.94
N ALA A 6 -19.19 -15.24 13.78
CA ALA A 6 -20.14 -16.28 13.36
C ALA A 6 -21.36 -15.71 12.63
N LYS A 7 -21.78 -14.48 12.96
CA LYS A 7 -22.96 -13.85 12.35
C LYS A 7 -22.80 -13.68 10.85
N GLY A 8 -21.57 -13.47 10.37
CA GLY A 8 -21.28 -13.33 8.95
C GLY A 8 -21.60 -14.57 8.10
N PHE A 9 -21.72 -15.75 8.72
CA PHE A 9 -22.05 -17.00 8.03
C PHE A 9 -23.56 -17.27 7.94
N GLU A 10 -24.39 -16.43 8.56
CA GLU A 10 -25.85 -16.53 8.43
C GLU A 10 -26.30 -16.16 7.02
N LYS A 11 -27.16 -16.98 6.42
CA LYS A 11 -27.64 -16.79 5.04
C LYS A 11 -28.54 -15.56 4.86
N ASP A 12 -29.16 -15.11 5.95
CA ASP A 12 -30.16 -14.03 5.94
C ASP A 12 -29.52 -12.66 6.17
N ASN A 13 -28.26 -12.48 5.78
CA ASN A 13 -27.58 -11.20 5.85
C ASN A 13 -26.79 -10.88 4.58
N TYR A 14 -26.54 -9.59 4.38
CA TYR A 14 -25.75 -9.07 3.26
C TYR A 14 -24.31 -9.62 3.23
N PHE A 15 -23.72 -9.90 4.39
CA PHE A 15 -22.30 -10.23 4.50
C PHE A 15 -21.94 -11.60 3.91
N ALA A 16 -22.84 -12.59 3.97
CA ALA A 16 -22.65 -13.87 3.31
C ALA A 16 -22.50 -13.71 1.79
N GLN A 17 -23.34 -12.86 1.18
CA GLN A 17 -23.26 -12.52 -0.25
C GLN A 17 -21.99 -11.69 -0.55
N ALA A 18 -21.77 -10.62 0.21
CA ALA A 18 -20.63 -9.73 0.02
C ALA A 18 -19.29 -10.47 0.11
N ALA A 19 -19.15 -11.44 1.02
CA ALA A 19 -17.92 -12.22 1.18
C ALA A 19 -17.57 -13.07 -0.05
N VAL A 20 -18.58 -13.50 -0.82
CA VAL A 20 -18.39 -14.23 -2.08
C VAL A 20 -18.09 -13.25 -3.21
N GLU A 21 -18.91 -12.20 -3.34
CA GLU A 21 -18.86 -11.28 -4.47
C GLU A 21 -17.62 -10.37 -4.46
N ILE A 22 -17.18 -9.88 -3.30
CA ILE A 22 -16.04 -8.97 -3.19
C ILE A 22 -14.73 -9.59 -3.73
N ARG A 23 -14.64 -10.92 -3.74
CA ARG A 23 -13.50 -11.67 -4.30
C ARG A 23 -13.52 -11.78 -5.83
N GLY A 24 -14.64 -11.44 -6.45
CA GLY A 24 -14.82 -11.45 -7.90
C GLY A 24 -14.13 -10.26 -8.58
N LEU A 25 -14.17 -9.08 -7.95
CA LEU A 25 -13.66 -7.83 -8.53
C LEU A 25 -12.19 -7.93 -8.98
N PRO A 26 -11.24 -8.43 -8.17
CA PRO A 26 -9.82 -8.51 -8.58
C PRO A 26 -9.54 -9.51 -9.71
N LYS A 27 -10.52 -10.31 -10.14
CA LYS A 27 -10.36 -11.27 -11.24
C LYS A 27 -10.79 -10.71 -12.59
N LEU A 28 -11.59 -9.64 -12.61
CA LEU A 28 -12.20 -9.10 -13.81
C LEU A 28 -11.33 -8.01 -14.48
N GLU A 29 -10.54 -7.28 -13.70
CA GLU A 29 -9.73 -6.14 -14.16
C GLU A 29 -8.24 -6.49 -14.41
N GLY A 30 -7.98 -7.78 -14.68
CA GLY A 30 -6.63 -8.33 -14.76
C GLY A 30 -6.20 -8.97 -13.45
N THR A 31 -5.47 -10.09 -13.53
CA THR A 31 -5.04 -10.81 -12.33
C THR A 31 -4.06 -9.96 -11.52
N VAL A 32 -3.99 -10.20 -10.21
CA VAL A 32 -3.05 -9.55 -9.29
C VAL A 32 -1.61 -9.57 -9.85
N HIS A 33 -1.18 -10.69 -10.44
CA HIS A 33 0.14 -10.84 -11.07
C HIS A 33 0.36 -9.85 -12.23
N VAL A 34 -0.63 -9.68 -13.11
CA VAL A 34 -0.52 -8.76 -14.26
C VAL A 34 -0.42 -7.32 -13.77
N ASN A 35 -1.28 -6.92 -12.83
CA ASN A 35 -1.26 -5.57 -12.29
C ASN A 35 0.03 -5.27 -11.52
N LEU A 36 0.53 -6.21 -10.71
CA LEU A 36 1.80 -6.02 -10.02
C LEU A 36 3.01 -5.98 -10.97
N ALA A 37 3.02 -6.82 -12.01
CA ALA A 37 4.06 -6.77 -13.03
C ALA A 37 4.08 -5.42 -13.79
N LEU A 38 2.91 -4.78 -13.96
CA LEU A 38 2.84 -3.44 -14.53
C LEU A 38 3.40 -2.38 -13.58
N ILE A 39 3.05 -2.40 -12.28
CA ILE A 39 3.56 -1.38 -11.37
C ILE A 39 5.07 -1.49 -11.13
N LEU A 40 5.63 -2.71 -11.16
CA LEU A 40 7.06 -2.93 -10.97
C LEU A 40 7.93 -2.21 -12.01
N LYS A 41 7.36 -1.92 -13.19
CA LYS A 41 8.04 -1.09 -14.21
C LYS A 41 8.35 0.31 -13.69
N PHE A 42 7.58 0.85 -12.75
CA PHE A 42 7.79 2.18 -12.17
C PHE A 42 8.74 2.17 -10.97
N MET A 43 8.96 1.01 -10.34
CA MET A 43 9.61 0.89 -9.04
C MET A 43 10.95 1.62 -8.95
N ARG A 44 11.86 1.38 -9.92
CA ARG A 44 13.19 2.01 -9.90
C ARG A 44 13.11 3.54 -9.95
N ASN A 45 12.29 4.09 -10.84
CA ASN A 45 12.19 5.55 -10.98
C ASN A 45 11.42 6.20 -9.83
N HIS A 46 10.41 5.53 -9.30
CA HIS A 46 9.66 6.00 -8.14
C HIS A 46 10.55 6.08 -6.90
N LEU A 47 11.36 5.06 -6.64
CA LEU A 47 12.16 4.98 -5.40
C LEU A 47 13.49 5.74 -5.46
N LEU A 48 14.16 5.74 -6.63
CA LEU A 48 15.56 6.15 -6.74
C LEU A 48 15.81 7.35 -7.68
N ASN A 49 14.87 7.71 -8.57
CA ASN A 49 15.09 8.75 -9.57
C ASN A 49 14.01 9.85 -9.53
N PRO A 50 13.86 10.57 -8.40
CA PRO A 50 12.86 11.62 -8.29
C PRO A 50 13.16 12.78 -9.25
N VAL A 51 12.11 13.50 -9.62
CA VAL A 51 12.19 14.74 -10.40
C VAL A 51 11.17 15.74 -9.86
N GLU A 52 11.49 17.02 -9.96
CA GLU A 52 10.55 18.08 -9.63
C GLU A 52 9.43 18.15 -10.67
N TYR A 53 8.20 18.12 -10.17
CA TYR A 53 6.99 18.40 -10.94
C TYR A 53 6.14 19.44 -10.18
N PRO A 54 5.21 20.11 -10.86
CA PRO A 54 4.21 20.94 -10.20
C PRO A 54 3.35 20.09 -9.24
N ALA A 55 2.93 20.68 -8.13
CA ALA A 55 2.02 20.01 -7.20
C ALA A 55 0.69 19.65 -7.91
N VAL A 56 0.21 18.43 -7.69
CA VAL A 56 -1.07 17.96 -8.25
C VAL A 56 -2.22 18.54 -7.41
N PRO A 57 -3.17 19.30 -8.00
CA PRO A 57 -4.28 19.87 -7.27
C PRO A 57 -5.39 18.82 -7.03
N THR A 58 -6.21 19.05 -6.00
CA THR A 58 -7.50 18.37 -5.89
C THR A 58 -8.42 18.83 -7.02
N ARG A 59 -8.98 17.88 -7.76
CA ARG A 59 -9.91 18.14 -8.86
C ARG A 59 -11.34 17.84 -8.41
N LEU A 60 -12.17 18.88 -8.35
CA LEU A 60 -13.60 18.82 -8.07
C LEU A 60 -14.42 19.41 -9.23
N ASP A 61 -13.75 19.75 -10.33
CA ASP A 61 -14.34 20.26 -11.55
C ASP A 61 -15.15 19.16 -12.28
N ALA A 62 -16.25 19.57 -12.92
CA ALA A 62 -17.06 18.69 -13.77
C ALA A 62 -16.37 18.46 -15.13
N ALA A 63 -15.19 17.86 -15.10
CA ALA A 63 -14.38 17.54 -16.28
C ALA A 63 -14.19 16.02 -16.43
N ASP A 64 -14.04 15.60 -17.68
CA ASP A 64 -13.75 14.21 -18.02
C ASP A 64 -12.25 13.92 -17.93
N ASP A 65 -11.90 12.71 -17.47
CA ASP A 65 -10.55 12.17 -17.57
C ASP A 65 -10.46 11.29 -18.83
N ALA A 66 -10.45 11.95 -19.99
CA ALA A 66 -10.42 11.28 -21.29
C ALA A 66 -9.24 10.30 -21.44
N PHE A 67 -8.17 10.48 -20.66
CA PHE A 67 -7.03 9.57 -20.64
C PHE A 67 -7.42 8.16 -20.17
N LEU A 68 -8.40 8.02 -19.26
CA LEU A 68 -8.92 6.73 -18.81
C LEU A 68 -9.40 5.86 -20.00
N PHE A 69 -10.02 6.49 -21.00
CA PHE A 69 -10.55 5.83 -22.20
C PHE A 69 -9.57 5.85 -23.39
N GLN A 70 -8.58 6.74 -23.38
CA GLN A 70 -7.61 6.94 -24.46
C GLN A 70 -6.18 6.68 -23.98
N GLN A 71 -5.98 5.57 -23.28
CA GLN A 71 -4.68 5.20 -22.75
C GLN A 71 -3.67 4.97 -23.88
N GLY A 72 -2.47 5.55 -23.73
CA GLY A 72 -1.35 5.26 -24.61
C GLY A 72 -0.83 3.83 -24.46
N PRO A 73 0.08 3.39 -25.35
CA PRO A 73 0.69 2.07 -25.24
C PRO A 73 1.46 1.92 -23.92
N ALA A 74 1.39 0.74 -23.28
CA ALA A 74 2.18 0.41 -22.08
C ALA A 74 3.70 0.28 -22.33
N ARG A 75 4.18 0.58 -23.54
CA ARG A 75 5.60 0.64 -23.86
C ARG A 75 6.15 1.96 -23.32
N GLY A 76 7.14 1.88 -22.43
CA GLY A 76 7.81 3.05 -21.87
C GLY A 76 7.40 3.41 -20.44
N LEU A 77 6.55 2.62 -19.77
CA LEU A 77 6.20 2.84 -18.36
C LEU A 77 7.43 3.00 -17.46
N GLY A 78 8.49 2.23 -17.71
CA GLY A 78 9.75 2.34 -16.97
C GLY A 78 10.59 3.61 -17.24
N SER A 79 10.13 4.52 -18.10
CA SER A 79 10.73 5.85 -18.27
C SER A 79 10.01 6.95 -17.48
N VAL A 80 8.83 6.65 -16.93
CA VAL A 80 8.07 7.59 -16.10
C VAL A 80 8.81 7.82 -14.78
N ARG A 81 8.93 9.09 -14.38
CA ARG A 81 9.51 9.52 -13.11
C ARG A 81 8.45 10.19 -12.26
N PHE A 82 8.75 10.36 -10.98
CA PHE A 82 7.79 10.82 -9.96
C PHE A 82 8.43 11.91 -9.08
N HIS A 83 7.59 12.59 -8.29
CA HIS A 83 8.08 13.40 -7.18
C HIS A 83 8.85 12.55 -6.17
N ASP A 84 9.68 13.18 -5.33
CA ASP A 84 10.33 12.47 -4.23
C ASP A 84 9.31 12.10 -3.15
N TRP A 85 9.06 10.79 -3.03
CA TRP A 85 8.16 10.19 -2.05
C TRP A 85 8.54 10.54 -0.61
N ARG A 86 9.83 10.78 -0.34
CA ARG A 86 10.34 11.13 0.99
C ARG A 86 9.72 12.42 1.52
N THR A 87 9.38 13.36 0.63
CA THR A 87 8.73 14.62 1.00
C THR A 87 7.45 14.40 1.81
N ALA A 88 6.62 13.42 1.40
CA ALA A 88 5.37 13.11 2.09
C ALA A 88 5.63 12.49 3.47
N PHE A 89 6.64 11.63 3.58
CA PHE A 89 7.02 10.98 4.83
C PHE A 89 7.69 11.93 5.83
N ASP A 90 8.57 12.80 5.36
CA ASP A 90 9.30 13.75 6.18
C ASP A 90 8.37 14.79 6.84
N ALA A 91 7.25 15.11 6.17
CA ALA A 91 6.21 15.99 6.71
C ALA A 91 5.45 15.42 7.91
N TYR A 92 5.58 14.12 8.18
CA TYR A 92 4.93 13.39 9.28
C TYR A 92 5.93 12.54 10.07
N ALA A 93 7.22 12.91 10.07
CA ALA A 93 8.28 12.14 10.72
C ALA A 93 8.10 11.98 12.24
N GLU A 94 7.29 12.83 12.86
CA GLU A 94 6.90 12.78 14.26
C GLU A 94 5.83 11.73 14.57
N VAL A 95 5.17 11.16 13.56
CA VAL A 95 4.20 10.07 13.72
C VAL A 95 4.99 8.76 13.72
N GLU A 96 4.98 8.05 14.87
CA GLU A 96 5.91 6.96 15.13
C GLU A 96 5.82 5.82 14.12
N ASN A 97 4.60 5.43 13.73
CA ASN A 97 4.43 4.37 12.72
C ASN A 97 4.69 4.86 11.28
N VAL A 98 4.59 6.15 10.99
CA VAL A 98 5.03 6.72 9.71
C VAL A 98 6.55 6.65 9.61
N ALA A 99 7.26 7.07 10.66
CA ALA A 99 8.72 6.95 10.73
C ALA A 99 9.17 5.48 10.63
N ARG A 100 8.47 4.56 11.30
CA ARG A 100 8.76 3.12 11.21
C ARG A 100 8.57 2.58 9.80
N PHE A 101 7.50 2.97 9.11
CA PHE A 101 7.26 2.54 7.74
C PHE A 101 8.26 3.17 6.76
N ARG A 102 8.70 4.41 7.00
CA ARG A 102 9.78 5.07 6.26
C ARG A 102 11.07 4.25 6.28
N GLU A 103 11.45 3.68 7.44
CA GLU A 103 12.61 2.77 7.54
C GLU A 103 12.49 1.58 6.58
N GLN A 104 11.29 1.02 6.42
CA GLN A 104 11.02 -0.11 5.52
C GLN A 104 11.05 0.31 4.05
N ALA A 105 10.52 1.50 3.73
CA ALA A 105 10.60 2.08 2.39
C ALA A 105 12.06 2.39 1.98
N ASP A 106 12.86 2.92 2.89
CA ASP A 106 14.31 3.12 2.67
C ASP A 106 15.03 1.77 2.52
N ALA A 107 14.67 0.74 3.29
CA ALA A 107 15.20 -0.61 3.10
C ALA A 107 14.85 -1.17 1.71
N LEU A 108 13.65 -0.88 1.18
CA LEU A 108 13.27 -1.26 -0.19
C LEU A 108 14.09 -0.50 -1.25
N CYS A 109 14.46 0.76 -0.99
CA CYS A 109 15.40 1.47 -1.87
C CYS A 109 16.73 0.71 -1.94
N ALA A 110 17.30 0.32 -0.80
CA ALA A 110 18.52 -0.48 -0.76
C ALA A 110 18.36 -1.83 -1.47
N PHE A 111 17.22 -2.52 -1.32
CA PHE A 111 16.93 -3.75 -2.05
C PHE A 111 17.03 -3.57 -3.56
N VAL A 112 16.43 -2.50 -4.10
CA VAL A 112 16.43 -2.22 -5.55
C VAL A 112 17.84 -1.89 -6.05
N GLU A 113 18.70 -1.35 -5.20
CA GLU A 113 20.10 -1.06 -5.54
C GLU A 113 21.00 -2.29 -5.51
N THR A 114 20.80 -3.19 -4.54
CA THR A 114 21.78 -4.24 -4.22
C THR A 114 21.31 -5.67 -4.46
N ALA A 115 20.00 -5.92 -4.48
CA ALA A 115 19.41 -7.27 -4.45
C ALA A 115 18.15 -7.40 -5.34
N ALA A 116 17.98 -6.49 -6.30
CA ALA A 116 16.84 -6.53 -7.23
C ALA A 116 16.80 -7.85 -8.01
N PRO A 117 15.60 -8.36 -8.36
CA PRO A 117 15.47 -9.54 -9.20
C PRO A 117 16.25 -9.42 -10.51
N ASP A 118 17.01 -10.46 -10.85
CA ASP A 118 17.74 -10.53 -12.12
C ASP A 118 16.83 -10.92 -13.31
N GLU A 119 17.41 -11.12 -14.50
CA GLU A 119 16.66 -11.49 -15.70
C GLU A 119 15.95 -12.85 -15.60
N GLU A 120 16.51 -13.79 -14.83
CA GLU A 120 15.92 -15.11 -14.63
C GLU A 120 14.76 -15.02 -13.63
N GLN A 121 14.99 -14.38 -12.48
CA GLN A 121 13.98 -14.10 -11.47
C GLN A 121 12.84 -13.23 -11.97
N SER A 122 13.08 -12.38 -12.98
CA SER A 122 12.02 -11.60 -13.64
C SER A 122 10.97 -12.45 -14.37
N ARG A 123 11.20 -13.76 -14.52
CA ARG A 123 10.23 -14.73 -15.04
C ARG A 123 9.48 -15.47 -13.94
N ASP A 124 9.94 -15.35 -12.69
CA ASP A 124 9.26 -15.90 -11.52
C ASP A 124 8.17 -14.93 -11.05
N LEU A 125 6.93 -15.25 -11.40
CA LEU A 125 5.78 -14.43 -11.06
C LEU A 125 5.50 -14.39 -9.55
N ASP A 126 5.85 -15.44 -8.80
CA ASP A 126 5.60 -15.52 -7.36
C ASP A 126 6.59 -14.67 -6.56
N LEU A 127 7.86 -14.61 -6.99
CA LEU A 127 8.85 -13.69 -6.45
C LEU A 127 8.48 -12.24 -6.77
N LEU A 128 8.15 -11.94 -8.03
CA LEU A 128 7.72 -10.61 -8.44
C LEU A 128 6.44 -10.17 -7.73
N LEU A 129 5.52 -11.09 -7.41
CA LEU A 129 4.33 -10.80 -6.63
C LEU A 129 4.72 -10.24 -5.25
N ALA A 130 5.63 -10.90 -4.53
CA ALA A 130 6.06 -10.47 -3.20
C ALA A 130 6.74 -9.08 -3.25
N VAL A 131 7.64 -8.86 -4.21
CA VAL A 131 8.30 -7.54 -4.39
C VAL A 131 7.29 -6.47 -4.78
N GLY A 132 6.33 -6.80 -5.65
CA GLY A 132 5.27 -5.91 -6.08
C GLY A 132 4.39 -5.44 -4.94
N GLN A 133 4.05 -6.32 -3.99
CA GLN A 133 3.28 -5.95 -2.79
C GLN A 133 4.05 -4.98 -1.90
N LEU A 134 5.34 -5.23 -1.66
CA LEU A 134 6.20 -4.32 -0.88
C LEU A 134 6.24 -2.92 -1.52
N PHE A 135 6.43 -2.85 -2.83
CA PHE A 135 6.43 -1.59 -3.56
C PHE A 135 5.06 -0.90 -3.52
N ALA A 136 3.97 -1.65 -3.71
CA ALA A 136 2.61 -1.11 -3.66
C ALA A 136 2.34 -0.45 -2.31
N LEU A 137 2.74 -1.06 -1.19
CA LEU A 137 2.56 -0.47 0.14
C LEU A 137 3.29 0.86 0.29
N VAL A 138 4.50 1.01 -0.26
CA VAL A 138 5.23 2.30 -0.23
C VAL A 138 4.49 3.39 -0.99
N VAL A 139 3.99 3.07 -2.20
CA VAL A 139 3.19 4.00 -3.01
C VAL A 139 1.90 4.38 -2.28
N HIS A 140 1.19 3.43 -1.69
CA HIS A 140 -0.02 3.71 -0.91
C HIS A 140 0.28 4.56 0.32
N GLY A 141 1.38 4.27 1.04
CA GLY A 141 1.83 5.08 2.17
C GLY A 141 2.05 6.54 1.78
N GLN A 142 2.72 6.79 0.65
CA GLN A 142 2.88 8.15 0.11
C GLN A 142 1.51 8.81 -0.16
N LEU A 143 0.62 8.14 -0.90
CA LEU A 143 -0.68 8.70 -1.26
C LEU A 143 -1.56 8.99 -0.05
N ILE A 144 -1.51 8.13 0.98
CA ILE A 144 -2.22 8.35 2.25
C ILE A 144 -1.71 9.62 2.93
N LEU A 145 -0.40 9.84 2.99
CA LEU A 145 0.20 11.04 3.62
C LEU A 145 -0.13 12.33 2.85
N GLU A 146 -0.10 12.26 1.52
CA GLU A 146 -0.50 13.38 0.65
C GLU A 146 -1.97 13.76 0.89
N GLN A 147 -2.86 12.77 0.96
CA GLN A 147 -4.28 13.00 1.24
C GLN A 147 -4.55 13.42 2.70
N ALA A 148 -3.81 12.88 3.66
CA ALA A 148 -3.89 13.29 5.06
C ALA A 148 -3.62 14.79 5.21
N ARG A 149 -2.68 15.33 4.43
CA ARG A 149 -2.36 16.76 4.42
C ARG A 149 -3.51 17.61 3.85
N LEU A 150 -4.14 17.15 2.78
CA LEU A 150 -5.23 17.87 2.11
C LEU A 150 -6.53 17.86 2.93
N THR A 151 -6.77 16.79 3.67
CA THR A 151 -8.00 16.58 4.45
C THR A 151 -7.88 17.00 5.91
N GLY A 152 -6.66 17.28 6.39
CA GLY A 152 -6.41 17.53 7.81
C GLY A 152 -6.67 16.28 8.67
N LEU A 153 -6.30 15.10 8.15
CA LEU A 153 -6.54 13.83 8.83
C LEU A 153 -5.87 13.83 10.21
N ASP A 154 -6.61 13.33 11.20
CA ASP A 154 -6.14 13.19 12.56
C ASP A 154 -4.89 12.29 12.67
N ARG A 155 -3.94 12.70 13.52
CA ARG A 155 -2.63 12.05 13.64
C ARG A 155 -2.70 10.70 14.33
N ASP A 156 -3.61 10.52 15.30
CA ASP A 156 -3.79 9.23 15.96
C ASP A 156 -4.33 8.20 14.96
N LEU A 157 -5.28 8.61 14.11
CA LEU A 157 -5.81 7.76 13.04
C LEU A 157 -4.75 7.44 11.98
N LEU A 158 -3.97 8.45 11.56
CA LEU A 158 -2.87 8.26 10.63
C LEU A 158 -1.84 7.25 11.17
N ASP A 159 -1.49 7.35 12.45
CA ASP A 159 -0.56 6.41 13.08
C ASP A 159 -1.10 4.97 13.08
N GLU A 160 -2.37 4.75 13.43
CA GLU A 160 -3.00 3.43 13.41
C GLU A 160 -3.07 2.83 11.99
N LEU A 161 -3.33 3.65 10.96
CA LEU A 161 -3.28 3.20 9.57
C LEU A 161 -1.87 2.73 9.20
N PHE A 162 -0.84 3.47 9.60
CA PHE A 162 0.55 3.10 9.33
C PHE A 162 1.01 1.89 10.15
N ALA A 163 0.44 1.66 11.34
CA ALA A 163 0.68 0.44 12.10
C ALA A 163 0.24 -0.82 11.33
N VAL A 164 -0.81 -0.72 10.49
CA VAL A 164 -1.22 -1.79 9.57
C VAL A 164 -0.20 -1.96 8.45
N LEU A 165 0.19 -0.87 7.77
CA LEU A 165 1.17 -0.94 6.67
C LEU A 165 2.51 -1.55 7.10
N VAL A 166 2.99 -1.24 8.32
CA VAL A 166 4.23 -1.83 8.87
C VAL A 166 4.10 -3.36 9.03
N ARG A 167 2.93 -3.84 9.46
CA ARG A 167 2.67 -5.29 9.60
C ARG A 167 2.59 -5.96 8.24
N ASP A 168 1.86 -5.36 7.30
CA ASP A 168 1.67 -5.92 5.96
C ASP A 168 2.99 -5.99 5.20
N PHE A 169 3.83 -4.95 5.29
CA PHE A 169 5.17 -4.96 4.70
C PHE A 169 6.02 -6.07 5.31
N SER A 170 5.97 -6.23 6.63
CA SER A 170 6.70 -7.31 7.31
C SER A 170 6.21 -8.69 6.89
N ALA A 171 4.90 -8.87 6.68
CA ALA A 171 4.33 -10.11 6.19
C ALA A 171 4.83 -10.44 4.77
N HIS A 172 4.83 -9.47 3.86
CA HIS A 172 5.35 -9.66 2.50
C HIS A 172 6.87 -9.84 2.46
N ALA A 173 7.61 -9.23 3.39
CA ALA A 173 9.03 -9.48 3.53
C ALA A 173 9.29 -10.94 3.95
N VAL A 174 8.54 -11.46 4.92
CA VAL A 174 8.62 -12.89 5.30
C VAL A 174 8.20 -13.80 4.14
N GLU A 175 7.18 -13.42 3.36
CA GLU A 175 6.78 -14.15 2.16
C GLU A 175 7.91 -14.20 1.12
N LEU A 176 8.59 -13.07 0.87
CA LEU A 176 9.74 -12.98 -0.04
C LEU A 176 10.88 -13.90 0.39
N HIS A 177 11.19 -13.93 1.70
CA HIS A 177 12.22 -14.82 2.25
C HIS A 177 11.93 -16.30 1.92
N GLY A 178 10.65 -16.69 1.87
CA GLY A 178 10.24 -18.08 1.63
C GLY A 178 10.10 -18.49 0.16
N LYS A 179 10.37 -17.61 -0.82
CA LYS A 179 10.22 -17.95 -2.24
C LYS A 179 11.36 -18.86 -2.71
N ASP A 180 11.01 -19.84 -3.55
CA ASP A 180 11.96 -20.85 -4.05
C ASP A 180 13.16 -20.25 -4.79
N SER A 181 12.92 -19.15 -5.53
CA SER A 181 13.96 -18.44 -6.28
C SER A 181 14.70 -17.37 -5.48
N ALA A 182 14.33 -17.11 -4.21
CA ALA A 182 14.97 -16.08 -3.41
C ALA A 182 16.43 -16.46 -3.09
N THR A 183 17.36 -15.55 -3.41
CA THR A 183 18.78 -15.73 -3.11
C THR A 183 19.06 -15.50 -1.62
N GLU A 184 20.20 -15.98 -1.11
CA GLU A 184 20.62 -15.73 0.28
C GLU A 184 20.68 -14.23 0.62
N ALA A 185 21.10 -13.40 -0.34
CA ALA A 185 21.11 -11.95 -0.17
C ALA A 185 19.70 -11.35 -0.01
N GLN A 186 18.74 -11.81 -0.84
CA GLN A 186 17.34 -11.38 -0.77
C GLN A 186 16.66 -11.89 0.51
N GLN A 187 16.96 -13.11 0.94
CA GLN A 187 16.47 -13.69 2.20
C GLN A 187 17.00 -12.91 3.41
N SER A 188 18.30 -12.61 3.44
CA SER A 188 18.90 -11.81 4.49
C SER A 188 18.30 -10.40 4.54
N TRP A 189 18.13 -9.76 3.38
CA TRP A 189 17.44 -8.47 3.29
C TRP A 189 16.01 -8.55 3.83
N ALA A 190 15.24 -9.56 3.41
CA ALA A 190 13.84 -9.73 3.77
C ALA A 190 13.65 -9.81 5.28
N LEU A 191 14.44 -10.62 5.99
CA LEU A 191 14.39 -10.68 7.46
C LEU A 191 14.86 -9.37 8.10
N GLY A 192 15.87 -8.72 7.51
CA GLY A 192 16.35 -7.41 7.95
C GLY A 192 15.34 -6.27 7.77
N ALA A 193 14.35 -6.42 6.89
CA ALA A 193 13.30 -5.43 6.61
C ALA A 193 12.05 -5.60 7.49
N VAL A 194 11.94 -6.69 8.25
CA VAL A 194 10.83 -6.93 9.19
C VAL A 194 10.87 -5.90 10.33
N ARG A 195 9.72 -5.30 10.63
CA ARG A 195 9.55 -4.35 11.73
C ARG A 195 8.29 -4.66 12.53
N ARG A 196 8.35 -4.38 13.83
CA ARG A 196 7.15 -4.34 14.67
C ARG A 196 6.61 -2.90 14.68
N PRO A 197 5.30 -2.70 14.49
CA PRO A 197 4.71 -1.37 14.68
C PRO A 197 4.85 -0.91 16.13
N VAL A 198 4.90 0.41 16.32
CA VAL A 198 4.91 1.04 17.64
C VAL A 198 3.49 0.95 18.22
N VAL A 199 3.38 0.32 19.39
CA VAL A 199 2.10 0.05 20.05
C VAL A 199 1.84 1.11 21.10
N ASP A 200 0.70 1.78 21.01
CA ASP A 200 0.18 2.69 22.02
C ASP A 200 -1.28 2.32 22.33
N ALA A 201 -1.49 1.66 23.48
CA ALA A 201 -2.82 1.23 23.90
C ALA A 201 -3.78 2.41 24.15
N ALA A 202 -3.27 3.57 24.59
CA ALA A 202 -4.11 4.74 24.83
C ALA A 202 -4.57 5.36 23.51
N ARG A 203 -3.70 5.42 22.49
CA ARG A 203 -4.09 5.83 21.15
C ARG A 203 -5.12 4.90 20.54
N SER A 204 -4.90 3.59 20.61
CA SER A 204 -5.86 2.62 20.08
C SER A 204 -7.22 2.73 20.79
N ALA A 205 -7.25 2.99 22.10
CA ALA A 205 -8.48 3.24 22.84
C ALA A 205 -9.21 4.51 22.36
N ARG A 206 -8.51 5.62 22.13
CA ARG A 206 -9.12 6.86 21.58
C ARG A 206 -9.75 6.64 20.21
N ILE A 207 -9.09 5.88 19.34
CA ILE A 207 -9.64 5.52 18.02
C ILE A 207 -10.88 4.63 18.17
N TRP A 208 -10.86 3.67 19.10
CA TRP A 208 -12.00 2.83 19.37
C TRP A 208 -13.22 3.62 19.88
N GLU A 209 -13.02 4.52 20.84
CA GLU A 209 -14.08 5.42 21.34
C GLU A 209 -14.71 6.24 20.20
N ARG A 210 -13.89 6.72 19.25
CA ARG A 210 -14.37 7.44 18.07
C ARG A 210 -15.23 6.56 17.16
N VAL A 211 -14.85 5.30 16.96
CA VAL A 211 -15.64 4.33 16.16
C VAL A 211 -16.95 4.00 16.87
N GLU A 212 -16.92 3.74 18.18
CA GLU A 212 -18.13 3.47 18.97
C GLU A 212 -19.12 4.64 18.92
N ALA A 213 -18.62 5.88 18.96
CA ALA A 213 -19.44 7.08 18.86
C ALA A 213 -20.17 7.24 17.50
N LEU A 214 -19.74 6.55 16.44
CA LEU A 214 -20.43 6.53 15.15
C LEU A 214 -21.62 5.56 15.12
N SER A 215 -21.78 4.72 16.14
CA SER A 215 -22.87 3.76 16.23
C SER A 215 -24.21 4.49 16.31
N GLY A 216 -25.10 4.23 15.33
CA GLY A 216 -26.40 4.91 15.22
C GLY A 216 -26.35 6.31 14.63
N ALA A 217 -25.18 6.80 14.19
CA ALA A 217 -25.05 8.15 13.61
C ALA A 217 -25.49 8.22 12.13
N TYR A 218 -25.57 7.08 11.44
CA TYR A 218 -26.02 7.03 10.05
C TYR A 218 -27.55 7.05 9.98
N GLU A 219 -28.10 8.10 9.38
CA GLU A 219 -29.51 8.21 9.00
C GLU A 219 -29.61 8.16 7.47
N MET A 220 -30.44 7.27 6.93
CA MET A 220 -30.79 7.32 5.51
C MET A 220 -31.58 8.61 5.28
N ALA A 221 -31.16 9.45 4.34
CA ALA A 221 -31.98 10.59 3.91
C ALA A 221 -33.35 10.08 3.40
N GLU A 222 -34.44 10.65 3.91
CA GLU A 222 -35.80 10.41 3.41
C GLU A 222 -35.99 10.88 1.97
#